data_AF-A0A961GSY0-F1
#
_entry.id   AF-A0A961GSY0-F1
#
_cell.length_a   1.000
_cell.length_b   1.000
_cell.length_c   1.000
_cell.angle_alpha   90.00
_cell.angle_beta   90.00
_cell.angle_gamma   90.00
#
_symmetry.space_group_name_H-M   'P 1'
#
loop_
_entity.id
_entity.type
_entity.pdbx_description
1 polymer ?
#
loop_
_entity_poly.entity_id
_entity_poly.type
_entity_poly.pdbx_seq_one_letter_code
_entity_poly.pdbx_strand_id
1 'polypeptide(L)'
;MVPKRPNVLVIMTDEERYPPGYEADALAEFRAERLPARNTLRDRGVEFHRHYTASAACLPSRSSLFTRQYPSLHGVRNTDGLAKTADDPAMVWLDPDQVPTMGDWFRAAGYETHYRGKWHISHAEMVVTGTHRAFLTNTSDGDPIPEAIEAYRRADRLEPFGFSGWIGPEPHGPLPANTGLVRDGLFA
;
A
#
# COMPACT_ATOMS: atom_id res chain seq x y z
N MET A 1 -21.64 20.17 22.76
CA MET A 1 -20.81 18.95 22.74
C MET A 1 -19.74 19.13 21.68
N VAL A 2 -18.46 18.99 22.03
CA VAL A 2 -17.41 18.89 21.01
C VAL A 2 -17.68 17.60 20.23
N PRO A 3 -17.78 17.62 18.89
CA PRO A 3 -18.01 16.40 18.11
C PRO A 3 -16.90 15.39 18.43
N LYS A 4 -17.29 14.13 18.70
CA LYS A 4 -16.32 13.05 18.88
C LYS A 4 -15.53 12.90 17.58
N ARG A 5 -14.20 12.97 17.66
CA ARG A 5 -13.32 12.76 16.50
C ARG A 5 -13.55 11.34 15.96
N PRO A 6 -13.83 11.16 14.65
CA PRO A 6 -14.10 9.84 14.08
C PRO A 6 -12.79 9.08 13.87
N ASN A 7 -12.83 7.75 13.99
CA ASN A 7 -11.76 6.88 13.51
C ASN A 7 -11.87 6.75 11.98
N VAL A 8 -10.73 6.76 11.29
CA VAL A 8 -10.67 6.66 9.82
C VAL A 8 -9.97 5.36 9.45
N LEU A 9 -10.61 4.54 8.62
CA LEU A 9 -10.04 3.32 8.05
C LEU A 9 -9.99 3.46 6.54
N VAL A 10 -8.79 3.35 5.97
CA VAL A 10 -8.58 3.33 4.52
C VAL A 10 -8.25 1.90 4.11
N ILE A 11 -9.07 1.34 3.22
CA ILE A 11 -8.82 0.04 2.58
C ILE A 11 -8.50 0.34 1.12
N MET A 12 -7.34 -0.10 0.67
CA MET A 12 -6.88 0.08 -0.70
C MET A 12 -6.56 -1.28 -1.30
N THR A 13 -7.16 -1.58 -2.45
CA THR A 13 -6.86 -2.78 -3.24
C THR A 13 -5.82 -2.45 -4.30
N ASP A 14 -5.08 -3.47 -4.74
CA ASP A 14 -4.11 -3.34 -5.83
C ASP A 14 -4.66 -3.96 -7.11
N GLU A 15 -4.43 -3.29 -8.24
CA GLU A 15 -4.89 -3.69 -9.58
C GLU A 15 -6.39 -4.01 -9.75
N GLU A 16 -7.25 -3.58 -8.82
CA GLU A 16 -8.70 -3.75 -8.94
C GLU A 16 -9.30 -2.68 -9.87
N ARG A 17 -9.74 -3.08 -11.06
CA ARG A 17 -10.47 -2.18 -11.97
C ARG A 17 -11.95 -2.13 -11.65
N TYR A 18 -12.59 -1.00 -11.95
CA TYR A 18 -14.05 -0.91 -11.99
C TYR A 18 -14.63 -1.84 -13.08
N PRO A 19 -15.77 -2.53 -12.84
CA PRO A 19 -16.37 -3.42 -13.82
C PRO A 19 -16.68 -2.69 -15.15
N PRO A 20 -16.20 -3.20 -16.30
CA PRO A 20 -16.47 -2.56 -17.58
C PRO A 20 -17.91 -2.82 -18.05
N GLY A 21 -18.44 -1.93 -18.90
CA GLY A 21 -19.80 -2.09 -19.45
C GLY A 21 -19.98 -3.29 -20.40
N TYR A 22 -18.89 -3.93 -20.84
CA TYR A 22 -18.89 -5.13 -21.68
C TYR A 22 -18.68 -6.42 -20.87
N GLU A 23 -18.82 -6.34 -19.55
CA GLU A 23 -18.74 -7.51 -18.69
C GLU A 23 -19.89 -8.50 -18.94
N ALA A 24 -19.59 -9.80 -18.92
CA ALA A 24 -20.59 -10.85 -19.03
C ALA A 24 -21.37 -11.03 -17.72
N ASP A 25 -22.67 -11.31 -17.82
CA ASP A 25 -23.57 -11.49 -16.66
C ASP A 25 -23.03 -12.53 -15.67
N ALA A 26 -22.49 -13.65 -16.15
CA ALA A 26 -21.90 -14.68 -15.29
C ALA A 26 -20.73 -14.17 -14.44
N LEU A 27 -19.92 -13.23 -14.96
CA LEU A 27 -18.84 -12.62 -14.21
C LEU A 27 -19.36 -11.58 -13.20
N ALA A 28 -20.43 -10.86 -13.54
CA ALA A 28 -21.12 -9.97 -12.63
C ALA A 28 -21.72 -10.74 -11.44
N GLU A 29 -22.40 -11.85 -11.70
CA GLU A 29 -22.96 -12.75 -10.70
C GLU A 29 -21.86 -13.36 -9.82
N PHE A 30 -20.81 -13.90 -10.42
CA PHE A 30 -19.66 -14.45 -9.69
C PHE A 30 -19.05 -13.43 -8.73
N ARG A 31 -18.83 -12.19 -9.19
CA ARG A 31 -18.26 -11.14 -8.33
C ARG A 31 -19.23 -10.72 -7.22
N ALA A 32 -20.53 -10.72 -7.48
CA ALA A 32 -21.54 -10.45 -6.44
C ALA A 32 -21.56 -11.56 -5.39
N GLU A 33 -21.47 -12.83 -5.78
CA GLU A 33 -21.43 -13.98 -4.86
C GLU A 33 -20.15 -14.01 -4.01
N ARG A 34 -18.99 -13.75 -4.63
CA ARG A 34 -17.68 -13.98 -4.00
C ARG A 34 -17.16 -12.82 -3.16
N LEU A 35 -17.76 -11.63 -3.25
CA LEU A 35 -17.33 -10.44 -2.51
C LEU A 35 -18.42 -9.88 -1.58
N PRO A 36 -18.95 -10.67 -0.63
CA PRO A 36 -20.06 -10.25 0.23
C PRO A 36 -19.72 -9.06 1.13
N ALA A 37 -18.48 -8.96 1.59
CA ALA A 37 -18.01 -7.81 2.38
C ALA A 37 -18.00 -6.51 1.56
N ARG A 38 -17.58 -6.58 0.28
CA ARG A 38 -17.63 -5.43 -0.64
C ARG A 38 -19.06 -4.99 -0.88
N ASN A 39 -19.98 -5.92 -1.09
CA ASN A 39 -21.39 -5.60 -1.27
C ASN A 39 -21.97 -4.90 -0.03
N THR A 40 -21.64 -5.40 1.16
CA THR A 40 -22.08 -4.78 2.42
C THR A 40 -21.63 -3.31 2.54
N LEU A 41 -20.41 -3.00 2.11
CA LEU A 41 -19.90 -1.62 2.09
C LEU A 41 -20.62 -0.74 1.06
N ARG A 42 -20.97 -1.29 -0.11
CA ARG A 42 -21.73 -0.58 -1.16
C ARG A 42 -23.15 -0.28 -0.69
N ASP A 43 -23.82 -1.24 -0.09
CA ASP A 43 -25.22 -1.12 0.36
C ASP A 43 -25.39 -0.13 1.53
N ARG A 44 -24.33 0.08 2.33
CA ARG A 44 -24.35 0.93 3.53
C ARG A 44 -23.53 2.22 3.38
N GLY A 45 -22.98 2.45 2.19
CA GLY A 45 -22.02 3.51 1.94
C GLY A 45 -22.43 4.42 0.79
N VAL A 46 -21.47 5.22 0.35
CA VAL A 46 -21.58 6.04 -0.85
C VAL A 46 -20.59 5.49 -1.87
N GLU A 47 -21.08 5.15 -3.06
CA GLU A 47 -20.26 4.68 -4.17
C GLU A 47 -20.02 5.80 -5.20
N PHE A 48 -18.76 5.96 -5.61
CA PHE A 48 -18.38 6.88 -6.67
C PHE A 48 -18.11 6.11 -7.97
N HIS A 49 -19.07 6.12 -8.90
CA HIS A 49 -18.91 5.48 -10.22
C HIS A 49 -17.90 6.17 -11.15
N ARG A 50 -17.38 7.34 -10.75
CA ARG A 50 -16.42 8.16 -11.52
C ARG A 50 -15.25 8.61 -10.66
N HIS A 51 -14.71 7.69 -9.86
CA HIS A 51 -13.43 7.88 -9.19
C HIS A 51 -12.30 7.57 -10.17
N TYR A 52 -11.25 8.41 -10.19
CA TYR A 52 -10.10 8.23 -11.06
C TYR A 52 -8.81 8.27 -10.24
N THR A 53 -7.89 7.36 -10.56
CA THR A 53 -6.54 7.39 -10.01
C THR A 53 -5.71 8.44 -10.75
N ALA A 54 -4.76 9.07 -10.05
CA ALA A 54 -3.85 10.04 -10.66
C ALA A 54 -2.85 9.39 -11.63
N SER A 55 -2.64 8.07 -11.51
CA SER A 55 -1.87 7.24 -12.42
C SER A 55 -2.41 5.81 -12.41
N ALA A 56 -2.20 5.09 -13.51
CA ALA A 56 -2.49 3.65 -13.58
C ALA A 56 -1.35 2.79 -13.00
N ALA A 57 -0.20 3.39 -12.67
CA ALA A 57 0.94 2.69 -12.09
C ALA A 57 0.98 2.82 -10.55
N CYS A 58 1.42 1.78 -9.85
CA CYS A 58 1.38 1.67 -8.38
C CYS A 58 1.97 2.88 -7.65
N LEU A 59 3.28 3.13 -7.80
CA LEU A 59 4.00 4.17 -7.05
C LEU A 59 3.39 5.56 -7.24
N PRO A 60 3.20 6.07 -8.48
CA PRO A 60 2.60 7.40 -8.67
C PRO A 60 1.15 7.46 -8.18
N SER A 61 0.34 6.41 -8.38
CA SER A 61 -1.05 6.38 -7.90
C SER A 61 -1.13 6.50 -6.38
N ARG A 62 -0.34 5.68 -5.67
CA ARG A 62 -0.24 5.68 -4.21
C ARG A 62 0.34 7.00 -3.71
N SER A 63 1.45 7.45 -4.26
CA SER A 63 2.07 8.73 -3.88
C SER A 63 1.07 9.88 -4.01
N SER A 64 0.27 9.92 -5.08
CA SER A 64 -0.75 10.95 -5.25
C SER A 64 -1.88 10.86 -4.22
N LEU A 65 -2.33 9.64 -3.87
CA LEU A 65 -3.34 9.44 -2.83
C LEU A 65 -2.84 9.94 -1.46
N PHE A 66 -1.60 9.61 -1.11
CA PHE A 66 -1.03 9.91 0.20
C PHE A 66 -0.59 11.37 0.34
N THR A 67 -0.10 12.01 -0.72
CA THR A 67 0.38 13.41 -0.68
C THR A 67 -0.66 14.43 -1.12
N ARG A 68 -1.75 13.97 -1.76
CA ARG A 68 -2.77 14.82 -2.40
C ARG A 68 -2.21 15.67 -3.56
N GLN A 69 -1.08 15.27 -4.14
CA GLN A 69 -0.42 15.96 -5.24
C GLN A 69 -0.42 15.10 -6.51
N TYR A 70 -0.29 15.71 -7.68
CA TYR A 70 -0.10 14.97 -8.92
C TYR A 70 1.36 14.47 -9.07
N PRO A 71 1.61 13.44 -9.90
CA PRO A 71 2.96 12.94 -10.17
C PRO A 71 3.94 13.99 -10.73
N SER A 72 3.42 15.02 -11.38
CA SER A 72 4.22 16.16 -11.82
C SER A 72 4.82 16.95 -10.66
N LEU A 73 4.13 17.03 -9.51
CA LEU A 73 4.50 17.84 -8.35
C LEU A 73 5.29 17.04 -7.30
N HIS A 74 4.83 15.84 -6.92
CA HIS A 74 5.57 15.00 -5.98
C HIS A 74 6.74 14.23 -6.62
N GLY A 75 6.90 14.28 -7.94
CA GLY A 75 8.09 13.76 -8.65
C GLY A 75 8.13 12.25 -8.90
N VAL A 76 7.47 11.44 -8.06
CA VAL A 76 7.32 9.98 -8.27
C VAL A 76 6.48 9.71 -9.52
N ARG A 77 7.13 9.26 -10.61
CA ARG A 77 6.50 9.12 -11.94
C ARG A 77 6.61 7.73 -12.55
N ASN A 78 7.45 6.89 -11.97
CA ASN A 78 7.73 5.53 -12.44
C ASN A 78 7.39 4.53 -11.34
N THR A 79 7.25 3.27 -11.73
CA THR A 79 7.16 2.10 -10.84
C THR A 79 8.31 1.18 -11.20
N ASP A 80 9.00 0.64 -10.20
CA ASP A 80 9.99 -0.41 -10.40
C ASP A 80 9.32 -1.72 -10.83
N GLY A 81 10.07 -2.58 -11.51
CA GLY A 81 9.56 -3.80 -12.11
C GLY A 81 10.45 -4.27 -13.25
N LEU A 82 9.84 -4.85 -14.29
CA LEU A 82 10.58 -5.51 -15.38
C LEU A 82 11.56 -4.57 -16.13
N ALA A 83 11.25 -3.28 -16.21
CA ALA A 83 12.02 -2.32 -17.00
C ALA A 83 12.97 -1.44 -16.17
N LYS A 84 12.79 -1.36 -14.85
CA LYS A 84 13.57 -0.51 -13.94
C LYS A 84 13.70 -1.18 -12.58
N THR A 85 14.90 -1.25 -12.05
CA THR A 85 15.13 -1.73 -10.68
C THR A 85 14.91 -0.58 -9.67
N ALA A 86 14.72 -0.92 -8.40
CA ALA A 86 14.56 0.07 -7.34
C ALA A 86 15.76 1.04 -7.21
N ASP A 87 16.96 0.55 -7.54
CA ASP A 87 18.22 1.28 -7.50
C ASP A 87 18.55 2.04 -8.81
N ASP A 88 17.67 2.00 -9.81
CA ASP A 88 17.91 2.69 -11.09
C ASP A 88 17.97 4.22 -10.86
N PRO A 89 18.99 4.94 -11.36
CA PRO A 89 19.12 6.40 -11.18
C PRO A 89 17.93 7.21 -11.70
N ALA A 90 17.13 6.65 -12.60
CA ALA A 90 15.91 7.26 -13.13
C ALA A 90 14.66 6.94 -12.30
N MET A 91 14.78 6.14 -11.24
CA MET A 91 13.74 5.95 -10.23
C MET A 91 13.76 7.11 -9.24
N VAL A 92 12.57 7.65 -9.00
CA VAL A 92 12.35 8.70 -8.02
C VAL A 92 11.34 8.16 -7.03
N TRP A 93 11.80 7.96 -5.79
CA TRP A 93 11.00 7.55 -4.65
C TRP A 93 10.47 8.78 -3.92
N LEU A 94 9.37 8.64 -3.18
CA LEU A 94 8.90 9.74 -2.34
C LEU A 94 9.89 9.97 -1.19
N ASP A 95 10.42 11.18 -1.13
CA ASP A 95 11.24 11.66 -0.01
C ASP A 95 10.30 12.22 1.09
N PRO A 96 10.42 11.75 2.36
CA PRO A 96 9.58 12.24 3.46
C PRO A 96 9.75 13.74 3.72
N ASP A 97 10.90 14.33 3.38
CA ASP A 97 11.18 15.75 3.62
C ASP A 97 10.64 16.64 2.48
N GLN A 98 10.17 16.07 1.37
CA GLN A 98 9.70 16.82 0.21
C GLN A 98 8.22 17.24 0.32
N VAL A 99 7.35 16.33 0.76
CA VAL A 99 5.91 16.59 0.86
C VAL A 99 5.27 15.77 1.98
N PRO A 100 4.51 16.40 2.90
CA PRO A 100 3.80 15.67 3.94
C PRO A 100 2.75 14.72 3.35
N THR A 101 2.69 13.51 3.88
CA THR A 101 1.63 12.55 3.55
C THR A 101 0.40 12.77 4.43
N MET A 102 -0.69 12.06 4.12
CA MET A 102 -1.88 12.04 4.96
C MET A 102 -1.55 11.59 6.40
N GLY A 103 -0.57 10.70 6.58
CA GLY A 103 -0.12 10.25 7.89
C GLY A 103 0.36 11.42 8.75
N ASP A 104 1.17 12.31 8.18
CA ASP A 104 1.68 13.50 8.86
C ASP A 104 0.54 14.44 9.27
N TRP A 105 -0.42 14.65 8.37
CA TRP A 105 -1.60 15.48 8.64
C TRP A 105 -2.49 14.89 9.74
N PHE A 106 -2.69 13.56 9.74
CA PHE A 106 -3.46 12.89 10.78
C PHE A 106 -2.74 12.96 12.14
N ARG A 107 -1.43 12.71 12.18
CA ARG A 107 -0.62 12.86 13.41
C ARG A 107 -0.66 14.29 13.95
N ALA A 108 -0.51 15.29 13.08
CA ALA A 108 -0.63 16.70 13.46
C ALA A 108 -2.01 17.04 14.05
N ALA A 109 -3.07 16.35 13.62
CA ALA A 109 -4.41 16.46 14.19
C ALA A 109 -4.62 15.63 15.48
N GLY A 110 -3.60 14.92 15.96
CA GLY A 110 -3.61 14.11 17.17
C GLY A 110 -4.19 12.70 16.98
N TYR A 111 -4.10 12.14 15.78
CA TYR A 111 -4.45 10.75 15.50
C TYR A 111 -3.24 9.83 15.65
N GLU A 112 -3.50 8.60 16.08
CA GLU A 112 -2.59 7.47 15.88
C GLU A 112 -2.78 6.92 14.46
N THR A 113 -1.67 6.72 13.75
CA THR A 113 -1.65 6.31 12.34
C THR A 113 -0.86 5.04 12.15
N HIS A 114 -1.54 3.98 11.73
CA HIS A 114 -0.95 2.67 11.49
C HIS A 114 -1.08 2.27 10.02
N TYR A 115 -0.08 1.56 9.50
CA TYR A 115 -0.09 1.06 8.13
C TYR A 115 0.16 -0.45 8.07
N ARG A 116 -0.61 -1.15 7.23
CA ARG A 116 -0.49 -2.59 6.97
C ARG A 116 -0.63 -2.88 5.48
N GLY A 117 0.12 -3.86 5.00
CA GLY A 117 0.14 -4.27 3.60
C GLY A 117 1.19 -3.54 2.76
N LYS A 118 0.99 -3.54 1.45
CA LYS A 118 1.89 -2.94 0.46
C LYS A 118 1.99 -1.44 0.64
N TRP A 119 3.19 -0.89 0.81
CA TRP A 119 3.40 0.55 0.92
C TRP A 119 3.64 1.16 -0.47
N HIS A 120 4.76 0.80 -1.10
CA HIS A 120 5.13 1.03 -2.50
C HIS A 120 5.01 2.50 -2.93
N ILE A 121 5.57 3.38 -2.11
CA ILE A 121 5.63 4.85 -2.29
C ILE A 121 7.08 5.36 -2.16
N SER A 122 7.81 4.83 -1.17
CA SER A 122 9.23 5.08 -0.94
C SER A 122 10.01 3.77 -0.91
N HIS A 123 11.34 3.85 -0.94
CA HIS A 123 12.21 2.68 -0.77
C HIS A 123 12.33 2.28 0.71
N ALA A 124 11.20 1.85 1.28
CA ALA A 124 11.08 1.54 2.72
C ALA A 124 11.64 0.15 3.08
N GLU A 125 11.75 -0.75 2.10
CA GLU A 125 12.28 -2.09 2.26
C GLU A 125 13.69 -2.08 2.87
N MET A 126 13.93 -2.97 3.83
CA MET A 126 15.27 -3.22 4.34
C MET A 126 15.94 -4.29 3.48
N VAL A 127 17.23 -4.11 3.19
CA VAL A 127 18.03 -5.06 2.42
C VAL A 127 19.08 -5.73 3.29
N VAL A 128 19.44 -6.97 2.99
CA VAL A 128 20.56 -7.65 3.64
C VAL A 128 21.86 -6.94 3.26
N THR A 129 22.61 -6.45 4.26
CA THR A 129 23.86 -5.71 4.08
C THR A 129 24.84 -6.42 3.14
N GLY A 130 25.39 -5.67 2.18
CA GLY A 130 26.31 -6.21 1.17
C GLY A 130 25.62 -6.96 0.03
N THR A 131 24.29 -6.91 -0.04
CA THR A 131 23.48 -7.52 -1.10
C THR A 131 22.38 -6.56 -1.57
N HIS A 132 21.68 -6.92 -2.65
CA HIS A 132 20.44 -6.28 -3.11
C HIS A 132 19.20 -7.14 -2.81
N ARG A 133 19.26 -7.98 -1.77
CA ARG A 133 18.17 -8.90 -1.43
C ARG A 133 17.34 -8.31 -0.29
N ALA A 134 16.02 -8.39 -0.45
CA ALA A 134 15.06 -8.05 0.60
C ALA A 134 15.37 -8.78 1.91
N PHE A 135 15.27 -8.07 3.01
CA PHE A 135 15.34 -8.63 4.36
C PHE A 135 13.98 -9.25 4.68
N LEU A 136 13.86 -10.56 4.48
CA LEU A 136 12.59 -11.29 4.60
C LEU A 136 12.15 -11.44 6.06
N THR A 137 10.85 -11.27 6.31
CA THR A 137 10.23 -11.43 7.63
C THR A 137 9.41 -12.70 7.77
N ASN A 138 9.33 -13.49 6.71
CA ASN A 138 8.63 -14.76 6.65
C ASN A 138 9.37 -15.73 5.73
N THR A 139 9.16 -17.04 5.95
CA THR A 139 9.62 -18.10 5.06
C THR A 139 8.76 -18.14 3.79
N SER A 140 9.17 -18.96 2.80
CA SER A 140 8.36 -19.21 1.61
C SER A 140 6.98 -19.80 1.90
N ASP A 141 6.83 -20.47 3.05
CA ASP A 141 5.60 -21.10 3.51
C ASP A 141 4.74 -20.14 4.37
N GLY A 142 5.24 -18.92 4.61
CA GLY A 142 4.53 -17.87 5.36
C GLY A 142 4.87 -17.84 6.85
N ASP A 143 5.78 -18.70 7.33
CA ASP A 143 6.12 -18.72 8.74
C ASP A 143 6.88 -17.45 9.15
N PRO A 144 6.42 -16.69 10.16
CA PRO A 144 7.09 -15.49 10.64
C PRO A 144 8.53 -15.75 11.11
N ILE A 145 9.44 -14.83 10.82
CA ILE A 145 10.83 -14.80 11.32
C ILE A 145 10.92 -13.71 12.41
N PRO A 146 10.82 -14.06 13.70
CA PRO A 146 10.63 -13.09 14.78
C PRO A 146 11.71 -12.00 14.85
N GLU A 147 12.97 -12.38 14.66
CA GLU A 147 14.10 -11.46 14.74
C GLU A 147 14.06 -10.43 13.61
N ALA A 148 13.62 -10.84 12.42
CA ALA A 148 13.49 -9.96 11.27
C ALA A 148 12.32 -8.98 11.44
N ILE A 149 11.19 -9.48 11.95
CA ILE A 149 10.03 -8.64 12.27
C ILE A 149 10.39 -7.59 13.31
N GLU A 150 11.13 -7.98 14.35
CA GLU A 150 11.55 -7.05 15.39
C GLU A 150 12.55 -6.01 14.85
N ALA A 151 13.40 -6.40 13.89
CA ALA A 151 14.26 -5.43 13.21
C ALA A 151 13.44 -4.36 12.46
N TYR A 152 12.38 -4.75 11.74
CA TYR A 152 11.47 -3.80 11.09
C TYR A 152 10.73 -2.92 12.11
N ARG A 153 10.24 -3.50 13.21
CA ARG A 153 9.58 -2.72 14.28
C ARG A 153 10.49 -1.65 14.85
N ARG A 154 11.75 -2.00 15.14
CA ARG A 154 12.73 -1.03 15.65
C ARG A 154 13.10 0.03 14.62
N ALA A 155 13.13 -0.34 13.34
CA ALA A 155 13.48 0.59 12.27
C ALA A 155 12.34 1.56 11.92
N ASP A 156 11.09 1.22 12.28
CA ASP A 156 9.85 1.96 12.01
C ASP A 156 9.88 2.73 10.68
N ARG A 157 10.06 1.98 9.59
CA ARG A 157 10.45 2.53 8.28
C ARG A 157 9.48 3.57 7.70
N LEU A 158 8.23 3.60 8.19
CA LEU A 158 7.22 4.56 7.75
C LEU A 158 7.01 5.72 8.73
N GLU A 159 7.77 5.78 9.83
CA GLU A 159 7.70 6.89 10.79
C GLU A 159 7.88 8.25 10.13
N PRO A 160 8.86 8.45 9.22
CA PRO A 160 9.05 9.73 8.53
C PRO A 160 7.92 10.14 7.60
N PHE A 161 7.03 9.19 7.26
CA PHE A 161 5.84 9.43 6.42
C PHE A 161 4.57 9.54 7.26
N GLY A 162 4.69 9.62 8.58
CA GLY A 162 3.54 9.77 9.45
C GLY A 162 2.76 8.48 9.68
N PHE A 163 3.37 7.30 9.55
CA PHE A 163 2.75 6.00 9.87
C PHE A 163 3.65 5.14 10.75
N SER A 164 3.06 4.21 11.49
CA SER A 164 3.82 3.27 12.32
C SER A 164 3.37 1.83 12.15
N GLY A 165 4.25 0.92 12.56
CA GLY A 165 3.95 -0.50 12.69
C GLY A 165 3.98 -1.28 11.38
N TRP A 166 4.40 -0.67 10.27
CA TRP A 166 4.61 -1.38 9.02
C TRP A 166 5.75 -2.38 9.16
N ILE A 167 5.53 -3.59 8.65
CA ILE A 167 6.51 -4.66 8.59
C ILE A 167 6.68 -4.97 7.12
N GLY A 168 7.89 -4.80 6.62
CA GLY A 168 8.27 -5.21 5.27
C GLY A 168 8.60 -6.71 5.24
N PRO A 169 9.13 -7.24 4.12
CA PRO A 169 9.45 -6.55 2.87
C PRO A 169 8.21 -6.06 2.12
N GLU A 170 8.40 -5.33 1.03
CA GLU A 170 7.27 -4.95 0.20
C GLU A 170 6.66 -6.19 -0.50
N PRO A 171 5.35 -6.44 -0.35
CA PRO A 171 4.70 -7.57 -1.01
C PRO A 171 4.39 -7.22 -2.47
N HIS A 172 5.42 -7.07 -3.31
CA HIS A 172 5.29 -6.89 -4.77
C HIS A 172 6.16 -7.85 -5.57
N GLY A 173 5.81 -8.04 -6.84
CA GLY A 173 6.51 -8.97 -7.72
C GLY A 173 5.94 -10.38 -7.71
N PRO A 174 6.63 -11.35 -8.34
CA PRO A 174 6.02 -12.62 -8.75
C PRO A 174 6.08 -13.73 -7.69
N LEU A 175 6.69 -13.49 -6.52
CA LEU A 175 6.84 -14.54 -5.51
C LEU A 175 5.48 -14.92 -4.92
N PRO A 176 5.19 -16.22 -4.68
CA PRO A 176 3.94 -16.67 -4.08
C PRO A 176 3.60 -16.00 -2.73
N ALA A 177 4.61 -15.65 -1.94
CA ALA A 177 4.43 -14.89 -0.69
C ALA A 177 3.84 -13.48 -0.91
N ASN A 178 3.96 -12.92 -2.12
CA ASN A 178 3.50 -11.57 -2.45
C ASN A 178 2.12 -11.54 -3.11
N THR A 179 1.51 -12.71 -3.37
CA THR A 179 0.23 -12.82 -4.09
C THR A 179 -0.99 -13.04 -3.19
N GLY A 180 -0.78 -13.10 -1.86
CA GLY A 180 -1.83 -13.40 -0.89
C GLY A 180 -2.29 -14.87 -0.89
N LEU A 181 -1.62 -15.75 -1.65
CA LEU A 181 -1.86 -17.20 -1.61
C LEU A 181 -1.35 -17.83 -0.32
N VAL A 182 -0.23 -17.32 0.19
CA VAL A 182 0.37 -17.73 1.46
C VAL A 182 -0.08 -16.74 2.54
N ARG A 183 -0.71 -17.25 3.61
CA ARG A 183 -1.07 -16.43 4.77
C ARG A 183 0.07 -16.43 5.75
N ASP A 184 0.63 -15.27 6.04
CA ASP A 184 1.78 -15.11 6.94
C ASP A 184 1.44 -14.39 8.25
N GLY A 185 0.21 -13.90 8.41
CA GLY A 185 -0.22 -13.16 9.61
C GLY A 185 0.48 -11.80 9.78
N LEU A 186 1.28 -11.36 8.80
CA LEU A 186 2.01 -10.09 8.79
C LEU A 186 1.37 -9.09 7.82
N PHE A 187 0.98 -9.57 6.64
CA PHE A 187 0.39 -8.77 5.56
C PHE A 187 -1.10 -9.02 5.36
N ALA A 188 -1.63 -10.13 5.90
CA ALA A 188 -3.04 -10.55 5.86
C ALA A 188 -3.45 -11.38 7.08
#